data_AF-A0A6I5CPD0-F1
#
_entry.id   AF-A0A6I5CPD0-F1
#
_cell.length_a   1.000
_cell.length_b   1.000
_cell.length_c   1.000
_cell.angle_alpha   90.00
_cell.angle_beta   90.00
_cell.angle_gamma   90.00
#
_symmetry.space_group_name_H-M   'P 1'
#
loop_
_entity.id
_entity.type
_entity.pdbx_description
1 polymer ?
#
loop_
_entity_poly.entity_id
_entity_poly.type
_entity_poly.pdbx_seq_one_letter_code
_entity_poly.pdbx_strand_id
1 'polypeptide(L)' 'RGDGHVAVLVSLGLGPVAAMVLKTAAGESDAGLLREIRPWEPQAWQAAEAALRARGWLDADGALTAAGAAGR' A
#
# COMPACT_ATOMS: atom_id res chain seq x y z
N ARG A 1 -15.58 -6.77 -6.47
CA ARG A 1 -14.78 -5.91 -7.39
C ARG A 1 -15.05 -4.49 -6.95
N GLY A 2 -14.20 -3.76 -6.26
CA GLY A 2 -12.75 -3.83 -6.00
C GLY A 2 -12.23 -2.42 -5.67
N ASP A 3 -13.03 -1.39 -5.96
CA ASP A 3 -12.68 0.03 -5.85
C ASP A 3 -13.12 0.68 -4.52
N GLY A 4 -13.86 -0.04 -3.66
CA GLY A 4 -14.28 0.44 -2.34
C GLY A 4 -13.11 0.71 -1.39
N HIS A 5 -12.11 -0.18 -1.38
CA HIS A 5 -10.88 -0.01 -0.58
C HIS A 5 -10.03 1.18 -1.08
N VAL A 6 -10.05 1.47 -2.38
CA VAL A 6 -9.30 2.60 -2.95
C VAL A 6 -9.89 3.93 -2.47
N ALA A 7 -11.22 4.06 -2.38
CA ALA A 7 -11.88 5.28 -1.89
C ALA A 7 -11.65 5.54 -0.38
N VAL A 8 -11.57 4.48 0.43
CA VAL A 8 -11.24 4.58 1.86
C VAL A 8 -9.79 5.04 2.06
N LEU A 9 -8.85 4.51 1.25
CA LEU A 9 -7.44 4.87 1.34
C LEU A 9 -7.19 6.31 0.85
N VAL A 10 -7.87 6.75 -0.22
CA VAL A 10 -7.85 8.16 -0.66
C VAL A 10 -8.38 9.10 0.43
N SER A 11 -9.42 8.69 1.18
CA SER A 11 -9.98 9.50 2.28
C SER A 11 -9.07 9.61 3.51
N LEU A 12 -8.14 8.65 3.69
CA LEU A 12 -7.12 8.67 4.73
C LEU A 12 -5.85 9.45 4.35
N GLY A 13 -5.85 10.12 3.19
CA GLY A 13 -4.69 10.80 2.61
C GLY A 13 -3.62 9.83 2.09
N LEU A 14 -3.96 8.55 1.95
CA LEU A 14 -3.09 7.55 1.34
C LEU A 14 -3.34 7.59 -0.16
N GLY A 15 -2.41 8.20 -0.88
CA GLY A 15 -2.45 8.26 -2.34
C GLY A 15 -2.50 6.87 -2.99
N PRO A 16 -2.80 6.78 -4.29
CA PRO A 16 -2.99 5.51 -5.00
C PRO A 16 -1.82 4.53 -4.88
N VAL A 17 -0.60 5.03 -4.68
CA VAL A 17 0.60 4.20 -4.47
C VAL A 17 0.54 3.42 -3.15
N ALA A 18 0.12 4.06 -2.06
CA ALA A 18 -0.01 3.41 -0.75
C ALA A 18 -1.07 2.29 -0.76
N ALA A 19 -2.15 2.48 -1.52
CA ALA A 19 -3.14 1.42 -1.70
C ALA A 19 -2.58 0.19 -2.42
N MET A 20 -1.72 0.40 -3.41
CA MET A 20 -1.03 -0.70 -4.06
C MET A 20 -0.02 -1.38 -3.15
N VAL A 21 0.73 -0.63 -2.34
CA VAL A 21 1.67 -1.19 -1.35
C VAL A 21 0.92 -2.10 -0.35
N LEU A 22 -0.23 -1.65 0.16
CA LEU A 22 -1.05 -2.46 1.06
C LEU A 22 -1.57 -3.73 0.38
N LYS A 23 -2.01 -3.62 -0.88
CA LYS A 23 -2.47 -4.76 -1.68
C LYS A 23 -1.35 -5.80 -1.87
N THR A 24 -0.12 -5.35 -2.10
CA THR A 24 1.04 -6.25 -2.24
C THR A 24 1.44 -6.86 -0.91
N ALA A 25 1.44 -6.07 0.17
CA ALA A 25 1.74 -6.55 1.52
C ALA A 25 0.70 -7.55 2.05
N ALA A 26 -0.55 -7.44 1.57
CA ALA A 26 -1.62 -8.40 1.84
C ALA A 26 -1.54 -9.68 0.98
N GLY A 27 -0.60 -9.76 0.05
CA GLY A 27 -0.46 -10.89 -0.88
C GLY A 27 -1.54 -10.95 -1.97
N GLU A 28 -2.34 -9.88 -2.15
CA GLU A 28 -3.41 -9.82 -3.16
C GLU A 28 -2.87 -9.52 -4.57
N SER A 29 -1.62 -9.08 -4.69
CA SER A 29 -0.95 -8.78 -5.96
C SER A 29 0.58 -8.80 -5.79
N ASP A 30 1.30 -8.98 -6.90
CA ASP A 30 2.75 -8.91 -6.93
C ASP A 30 3.24 -7.45 -7.10
N ALA A 31 4.22 -7.04 -6.28
CA ALA A 31 4.76 -5.68 -6.31
C ALA A 31 5.60 -5.40 -7.55
N GLY A 32 6.30 -6.40 -8.12
CA GLY A 32 6.99 -6.27 -9.39
C GLY A 32 6.01 -6.00 -10.52
N LEU A 33 4.99 -6.85 -10.65
CA LEU A 33 3.95 -6.74 -11.67
C LEU A 33 3.21 -5.39 -11.61
N LEU A 34 2.83 -4.93 -10.42
CA LEU A 34 2.15 -3.64 -10.29
C LEU A 34 3.02 -2.43 -10.66
N ARG A 35 4.34 -2.52 -10.45
CA ARG A 35 5.30 -1.48 -10.87
C ARG A 35 5.56 -1.52 -12.38
N GLU A 36 5.40 -2.67 -13.02
CA GLU A 36 5.52 -2.81 -14.48
C GLU A 36 4.26 -2.33 -15.23
N ILE A 37 3.07 -2.72 -14.76
CA ILE A 37 1.80 -2.37 -15.41
C ILE A 37 1.52 -0.87 -15.33
N ARG A 38 1.95 -0.23 -14.23
CA ARG A 38 1.87 1.22 -14.06
C ARG A 38 3.22 1.69 -13.50
N PRO A 39 4.08 2.31 -14.32
CA PRO A 39 5.36 2.82 -13.85
C PRO A 39 5.09 3.99 -12.89
N TRP A 40 5.18 3.70 -11.60
CA TRP A 40 5.24 4.72 -10.57
C TRP A 40 6.69 5.14 -10.40
N GLU A 41 6.89 6.43 -10.12
CA GLU A 41 8.15 6.94 -9.61
C GLU A 41 8.61 6.07 -8.43
N PRO A 42 9.81 5.47 -8.47
CA PRO A 42 10.30 4.61 -7.39
C PRO A 42 10.29 5.31 -6.02
N GLN A 43 10.50 6.64 -6.01
CA GLN A 43 10.45 7.47 -4.81
C GLN A 43 9.05 7.57 -4.21
N ALA A 44 8.00 7.58 -5.04
CA ALA A 44 6.62 7.60 -4.56
C ALA A 44 6.26 6.28 -3.85
N TRP A 45 6.78 5.15 -4.34
CA TRP A 45 6.61 3.85 -3.69
C TRP A 45 7.31 3.80 -2.33
N GLN A 46 8.57 4.23 -2.27
CA GLN A 46 9.34 4.30 -1.03
C GLN A 46 8.70 5.25 0.00
N ALA A 47 8.22 6.42 -0.45
CA ALA A 47 7.50 7.36 0.41
C ALA A 47 6.20 6.76 0.97
N ALA A 48 5.47 5.99 0.16
CA ALA A 48 4.26 5.30 0.58
C ALA A 48 4.55 4.20 1.61
N GLU A 49 5.57 3.36 1.40
CA GLU A 49 6.00 2.38 2.39
C GLU A 49 6.42 3.06 3.71
N ALA A 50 7.21 4.12 3.65
CA ALA A 50 7.64 4.86 4.83
C ALA A 50 6.46 5.46 5.61
N ALA A 51 5.47 6.03 4.91
CA ALA A 51 4.27 6.58 5.53
C ALA A 51 3.40 5.49 6.19
N LEU A 52 3.33 4.30 5.60
CA LEU A 52 2.59 3.16 6.16
C LEU A 52 3.33 2.52 7.35
N ARG A 53 4.66 2.43 7.30
CA ARG A 53 5.50 2.02 8.45
C ARG A 53 5.38 3.01 9.61
N ALA A 54 5.40 4.31 9.34
CA ALA A 54 5.21 5.35 10.36
C ALA A 54 3.83 5.27 11.04
N ARG A 55 2.81 4.78 10.34
CA ARG A 55 1.47 4.48 10.88
C ARG A 55 1.39 3.13 11.60
N GLY A 56 2.43 2.31 11.55
CA GLY A 56 2.46 0.95 12.10
C GLY A 56 1.65 -0.07 11.30
N TRP A 57 1.32 0.23 10.03
CA TRP A 57 0.52 -0.65 9.15
C TRP A 57 1.38 -1.65 8.38
N LEU A 58 2.66 -1.32 8.19
CA LEU A 58 3.68 -2.22 7.68
C LEU A 58 4.78 -2.40 8.72
N ASP A 59 5.40 -3.57 8.71
CA ASP A 59 6.61 -3.85 9.49
C ASP A 59 7.89 -3.42 8.73
N ALA A 60 9.04 -3.72 9.34
CA ALA A 60 10.36 -3.42 8.77
C ALA A 60 10.61 -4.15 7.45
N ASP A 61 10.06 -5.35 7.28
CA ASP A 61 10.18 -6.18 6.08
C ASP A 61 9.16 -5.78 4.99
N GLY A 62 8.24 -4.86 5.29
CA GLY A 62 7.20 -4.40 4.37
C GLY A 62 5.97 -5.32 4.34
N ALA A 63 5.82 -6.22 5.30
CA ALA A 63 4.64 -7.05 5.46
C ALA A 63 3.54 -6.32 6.24
N LEU A 64 2.29 -6.72 6.00
CA LEU A 64 1.13 -6.11 6.62
C LEU A 64 1.05 -6.50 8.10
N THR A 65 0.95 -5.51 8.99
CA THR A 65 0.76 -5.75 10.43
C THR A 65 -0.70 -6.04 10.75
N ALA A 66 -0.97 -6.53 11.96
CA ALA A 66 -2.35 -6.69 12.45
C ALA A 66 -3.14 -5.37 12.45
N ALA A 67 -2.48 -4.25 12.75
CA ALA A 67 -3.11 -2.92 12.71
C ALA A 67 -3.43 -2.50 11.28
N GLY A 68 -2.52 -2.75 10.33
CA GLY A 68 -2.77 -2.51 8.90
C GLY A 68 -3.88 -3.39 8.33
N ALA A 69 -3.98 -4.64 8.79
CA ALA A 69 -5.05 -5.56 8.39
C ALA A 69 -6.44 -5.14 8.93
N ALA A 70 -6.51 -4.59 10.14
CA ALA A 70 -7.75 -4.11 10.74
C ALA A 70 -8.21 -2.75 10.19
N GLY A 71 -7.29 -1.93 9.70
CA GLY A 71 -7.56 -0.59 9.17
C GLY A 71 -7.86 -0.53 7.66
N ARG A 72 -7.89 -1.67 6.96
CA ARG A 72 -8.08 -1.76 5.50
C ARG A 72 -9.55 -1.83 5.08
#